data_AF-A0A2D4QVH1-F1
#
_entry.id   AF-A0A2D4QVH1-F1
#
_cell.length_a   1.000
_cell.length_b   1.000
_cell.length_c   1.000
_cell.angle_alpha   90.00
_cell.angle_beta   90.00
_cell.angle_gamma   90.00
#
_symmetry.space_group_name_H-M   'P 1'
#
loop_
_entity.id
_entity.type
_entity.pdbx_description
1 polymer ?
#
loop_
_entity_poly.entity_id
_entity_poly.type
_entity_poly.pdbx_seq_one_letter_code
_entity_poly.pdbx_strand_id
1 'polypeptide(L)'
;MNAKMVNGLMFILAGVTPPVVYLGLGPDGSGILDIARTEQLFAYLFFSLPIAFMMTRNVQTNSFLDAGLLVLVSSMSMGMVADALGASSEFTKMSDTVSVTAYSSIMLGALICGIGIFRTELFPKWLSGLF
;
A
#
# COMPACT_ATOMS: atom_id res chain seq x y z
N MET A 1 -5.01 20.16 -17.36
CA MET A 1 -4.40 19.69 -16.09
C MET A 1 -2.92 19.44 -16.31
N ASN A 2 -2.06 19.82 -15.36
CA ASN A 2 -0.63 19.48 -15.40
C ASN A 2 -0.43 17.99 -15.05
N ALA A 3 0.51 17.29 -15.69
CA ALA A 3 0.78 15.86 -15.48
C ALA A 3 1.03 15.51 -14.00
N LYS A 4 1.69 16.40 -13.23
CA LYS A 4 1.87 16.22 -11.78
C LYS A 4 0.54 16.16 -11.01
N MET A 5 -0.43 16.97 -11.41
CA MET A 5 -1.76 17.01 -10.79
C MET A 5 -2.55 15.73 -11.10
N VAL A 6 -2.44 15.22 -12.34
CA VAL A 6 -3.06 13.94 -12.75
C VAL A 6 -2.47 12.79 -11.94
N ASN A 7 -1.14 12.69 -11.84
CA ASN A 7 -0.49 11.60 -11.09
C ASN A 7 -0.80 11.65 -9.59
N GLY A 8 -0.86 12.85 -9.00
CA GLY A 8 -1.27 13.01 -7.60
C GLY A 8 -2.71 12.57 -7.35
N LEU A 9 -3.63 12.86 -8.27
CA LEU A 9 -5.02 12.41 -8.18
C LEU A 9 -5.13 10.89 -8.30
N MET A 10 -4.38 10.28 -9.23
CA MET A 10 -4.31 8.83 -9.42
C MET A 10 -3.72 8.13 -8.20
N PHE A 11 -2.79 8.77 -7.48
CA PHE A 11 -2.26 8.25 -6.21
C PHE A 11 -3.31 8.22 -5.11
N ILE A 12 -4.09 9.29 -4.96
CA ILE A 12 -5.19 9.33 -3.98
C ILE A 12 -6.23 8.26 -4.32
N LEU A 13 -6.59 8.12 -5.59
CA LEU A 13 -7.50 7.06 -6.05
C LEU A 13 -6.93 5.68 -5.73
N ALA A 14 -5.67 5.41 -6.07
CA ALA A 14 -5.01 4.13 -5.78
C ALA A 14 -5.02 3.76 -4.28
N GLY A 15 -4.96 4.75 -3.38
CA GLY A 15 -5.04 4.52 -1.94
C GLY A 15 -6.46 4.38 -1.38
N VAL A 16 -7.44 5.11 -1.93
CA VAL A 16 -8.81 5.15 -1.41
C VAL A 16 -9.72 4.12 -2.08
N THR A 17 -9.48 3.77 -3.35
CA THR A 17 -10.30 2.81 -4.10
C THR A 17 -10.32 1.41 -3.47
N PRO A 18 -9.20 0.81 -2.99
CA PRO A 18 -9.24 -0.52 -2.40
C PRO A 18 -10.16 -0.59 -1.15
N PRO A 19 -10.05 0.29 -0.14
CA PRO A 19 -10.97 0.31 1.00
C PRO A 19 -12.44 0.53 0.60
N VAL A 20 -12.71 1.41 -0.38
CA VAL A 20 -14.07 1.69 -0.84
C VAL A 20 -14.67 0.48 -1.55
N VAL A 21 -13.88 -0.23 -2.35
CA VAL A 21 -14.31 -1.47 -3.02
C VAL A 21 -14.56 -2.58 -2.01
N TYR A 22 -13.69 -2.72 -1.01
CA TYR A 22 -13.85 -3.71 0.06
C TYR A 22 -15.13 -3.48 0.86
N LEU A 23 -15.32 -2.26 1.38
CA LEU A 23 -16.50 -1.90 2.19
C LEU A 23 -17.79 -1.82 1.36
N GLY A 24 -17.69 -1.49 0.07
CA GLY A 24 -18.85 -1.30 -0.80
C GLY A 24 -19.34 -2.57 -1.48
N LEU A 25 -18.43 -3.40 -2.00
CA LEU A 25 -18.77 -4.61 -2.76
C LEU A 25 -18.70 -5.89 -1.91
N GLY A 26 -18.06 -5.82 -0.76
CA GLY A 26 -17.97 -6.93 0.18
C GLY A 26 -19.28 -7.27 0.89
N PRO A 27 -19.28 -8.37 1.67
CA PRO A 27 -20.45 -8.82 2.42
C PRO A 27 -20.94 -7.81 3.47
N ASP A 28 -20.05 -6.95 3.98
CA ASP A 28 -20.40 -5.87 4.92
C ASP A 28 -21.06 -4.65 4.23
N GLY A 29 -21.07 -4.61 2.90
CA GLY A 29 -21.63 -3.54 2.08
C GLY A 29 -22.84 -3.99 1.27
N SER A 30 -22.68 -4.05 -0.06
CA SER A 30 -23.74 -4.48 -0.99
C SER A 30 -23.90 -6.01 -1.08
N GLY A 31 -22.95 -6.79 -0.56
CA GLY A 31 -22.98 -8.26 -0.59
C GLY A 31 -22.93 -8.87 -1.99
N ILE A 32 -22.50 -8.10 -3.00
CA ILE A 32 -22.41 -8.56 -4.39
C ILE A 32 -21.27 -9.57 -4.55
N LEU A 33 -20.18 -9.41 -3.79
CA LEU A 33 -19.04 -10.31 -3.78
C LEU A 33 -19.05 -11.15 -2.50
N ASP A 34 -18.74 -12.43 -2.64
CA ASP A 34 -18.41 -13.31 -1.52
C ASP A 34 -17.11 -12.85 -0.84
N ILE A 35 -16.90 -13.19 0.45
CA ILE A 35 -15.72 -12.80 1.25
C ILE A 35 -14.43 -13.09 0.49
N ALA A 36 -14.28 -14.32 -0.02
CA ALA A 36 -13.07 -14.75 -0.71
C ALA A 36 -12.78 -13.92 -1.96
N ARG A 37 -13.83 -13.46 -2.66
CA ARG A 37 -13.68 -12.68 -3.89
C ARG A 37 -13.46 -11.20 -3.61
N THR A 38 -14.00 -10.71 -2.50
CA THR A 38 -13.79 -9.34 -2.00
C THR A 38 -12.34 -9.15 -1.58
N GLU A 39 -11.78 -10.10 -0.81
CA GLU A 39 -10.39 -10.11 -0.38
C GLU A 39 -9.42 -10.13 -1.58
N GLN A 40 -9.68 -10.98 -2.58
CA GLN A 40 -8.86 -11.03 -3.81
C GLN A 40 -8.89 -9.71 -4.60
N LEU A 41 -10.07 -9.09 -4.73
CA LEU A 41 -10.21 -7.82 -5.46
C LEU A 41 -9.52 -6.67 -4.73
N PHE A 42 -9.64 -6.64 -3.40
CA PHE A 42 -8.91 -5.70 -2.56
C PHE A 42 -7.40 -5.87 -2.73
N ALA A 43 -6.90 -7.10 -2.62
CA ALA A 43 -5.49 -7.43 -2.79
C ALA A 43 -4.91 -6.93 -4.14
N TYR A 44 -5.64 -7.11 -5.24
CA TYR A 44 -5.21 -6.59 -6.56
C TYR A 44 -5.24 -5.07 -6.65
N LEU A 45 -6.25 -4.43 -6.07
CA LEU A 45 -6.36 -2.97 -6.03
C LEU A 45 -5.30 -2.35 -5.11
N PHE A 46 -4.95 -3.01 -4.01
CA PHE A 46 -3.98 -2.53 -3.03
C PHE A 46 -2.56 -2.39 -3.63
N PHE A 47 -2.23 -3.21 -4.62
CA PHE A 47 -0.99 -3.11 -5.41
C PHE A 47 -0.89 -1.85 -6.28
N SER A 48 -2.00 -1.16 -6.54
CA SER A 48 -1.98 0.09 -7.31
C SER A 48 -1.28 1.22 -6.56
N LEU A 49 -1.23 1.17 -5.22
CA LEU A 49 -0.60 2.19 -4.38
C LEU A 49 0.93 2.30 -4.59
N PRO A 50 1.74 1.22 -4.45
CA PRO A 50 3.17 1.30 -4.74
C PRO A 50 3.47 1.66 -6.20
N ILE A 51 2.64 1.26 -7.15
CA ILE A 51 2.78 1.62 -8.57
C ILE A 51 2.55 3.12 -8.78
N ALA A 52 1.46 3.67 -8.22
CA ALA A 52 1.17 5.09 -8.28
C ALA A 52 2.27 5.91 -7.57
N PHE A 53 2.83 5.38 -6.48
CA PHE A 53 3.97 5.97 -5.80
C PHE A 53 5.23 6.01 -6.70
N MET A 54 5.54 4.93 -7.42
CA MET A 54 6.64 4.94 -8.40
C MET A 54 6.42 5.96 -9.52
N MET A 55 5.20 6.13 -10.01
CA MET A 55 4.86 7.06 -11.11
C MET A 55 4.81 8.54 -10.69
N THR A 56 4.64 8.82 -9.40
CA THR A 56 4.59 10.19 -8.86
C THR A 56 5.96 10.73 -8.47
N ARG A 57 6.97 9.84 -8.33
CA ARG A 57 8.31 10.24 -7.90
C ARG A 57 9.00 11.11 -8.96
N ASN A 58 9.45 12.30 -8.56
CA ASN A 58 10.30 13.19 -9.37
C ASN A 58 11.76 13.24 -8.86
N VAL A 59 12.03 12.63 -7.70
CA VAL A 59 13.29 12.76 -6.97
C VAL A 59 14.30 11.74 -7.50
N GLN A 60 15.56 12.15 -7.63
CA GLN A 60 16.70 11.28 -7.93
C GLN A 60 16.72 10.05 -7.02
N THR A 61 17.29 8.95 -7.53
CA THR A 61 17.46 7.65 -6.84
C THR A 61 17.76 7.81 -5.35
N ASN A 62 16.82 7.41 -4.51
CA ASN A 62 16.95 7.45 -3.06
C ASN A 62 16.87 6.01 -2.53
N SER A 63 18.02 5.46 -2.16
CA SER A 63 18.15 4.06 -1.74
C SER A 63 17.27 3.70 -0.56
N PHE A 64 17.00 4.63 0.36
CA PHE A 64 16.06 4.38 1.46
C PHE A 64 14.64 4.26 0.96
N LEU A 65 14.24 5.15 0.05
CA LEU A 65 12.91 5.16 -0.51
C LEU A 65 12.65 3.92 -1.36
N ASP A 66 13.63 3.53 -2.19
CA ASP A 66 13.58 2.31 -3.00
C ASP A 66 13.55 1.04 -2.12
N ALA A 67 14.34 1.00 -1.05
CA ALA A 67 14.32 -0.11 -0.09
C ALA A 67 13.00 -0.21 0.67
N GLY A 68 12.44 0.92 1.13
CA GLY A 68 11.13 0.94 1.80
C GLY A 68 10.01 0.50 0.87
N LEU A 69 10.09 0.85 -0.41
CA LEU A 69 9.09 0.47 -1.41
C LEU A 69 9.18 -1.01 -1.78
N LEU A 70 10.39 -1.57 -1.82
CA LEU A 70 10.61 -3.02 -1.97
C LEU A 70 10.01 -3.78 -0.79
N VAL A 71 10.26 -3.32 0.44
CA VAL A 71 9.67 -3.92 1.65
C VAL A 71 8.14 -3.82 1.60
N LEU A 72 7.56 -2.69 1.18
CA LEU A 72 6.12 -2.53 1.01
C LEU A 72 5.56 -3.56 0.02
N VAL A 73 6.14 -3.68 -1.17
CA VAL A 73 5.67 -4.59 -2.22
C VAL A 73 5.81 -6.06 -1.79
N SER A 74 6.94 -6.44 -1.16
CA SER A 74 7.12 -7.82 -0.68
C SER A 74 6.14 -8.16 0.43
N SER A 75 5.87 -7.22 1.34
CA SER A 75 4.97 -7.43 2.48
C SER A 75 3.50 -7.45 2.05
N MET A 76 3.12 -6.60 1.09
CA MET A 76 1.80 -6.65 0.45
C MET A 76 1.56 -8.00 -0.22
N SER A 77 2.56 -8.54 -0.93
CA SER A 77 2.46 -9.89 -1.53
C SER A 77 2.22 -10.97 -0.46
N MET A 78 2.89 -10.88 0.69
CA MET A 78 2.66 -11.79 1.82
C MET A 78 1.26 -11.62 2.42
N GLY A 79 0.73 -10.39 2.47
CA GLY A 79 -0.66 -10.10 2.86
C GLY A 79 -1.67 -10.81 1.96
N MET A 80 -1.47 -10.76 0.64
CA MET A 80 -2.35 -11.49 -0.30
C MET A 80 -2.34 -13.01 -0.06
N VAL A 81 -1.20 -13.57 0.34
CA VAL A 81 -1.09 -14.99 0.69
C VAL A 81 -1.85 -15.29 1.99
N ALA A 82 -1.79 -14.40 2.98
CA ALA A 82 -2.59 -14.54 4.20
C ALA A 82 -4.08 -14.53 3.87
N ASP A 83 -4.55 -13.55 3.10
CA ASP A 83 -5.96 -13.43 2.72
C ASP A 83 -6.45 -14.66 1.92
N ALA A 84 -5.61 -15.18 1.03
CA ALA A 84 -5.91 -16.41 0.29
C ALA A 84 -6.02 -17.65 1.19
N LEU A 85 -5.19 -17.76 2.23
CA LEU A 85 -5.28 -18.83 3.22
C LEU A 85 -6.53 -18.67 4.10
N GLY A 86 -6.85 -17.42 4.48
CA GLY A 86 -8.00 -17.04 5.31
C GLY A 86 -9.35 -17.32 4.66
N ALA A 87 -9.41 -17.42 3.32
CA ALA A 87 -10.60 -17.83 2.58
C ALA A 87 -11.05 -19.27 2.90
N SER A 88 -10.21 -20.08 3.54
CA SER A 88 -10.56 -21.44 3.97
C SER A 88 -10.53 -21.56 5.50
N SER A 89 -11.53 -22.23 6.08
CA SER A 89 -11.60 -22.44 7.53
C SER A 89 -10.51 -23.36 8.08
N GLU A 90 -9.89 -24.19 7.23
CA GLU A 90 -8.81 -25.09 7.63
C GLU A 90 -7.49 -24.36 7.89
N PHE A 91 -7.24 -23.25 7.20
CA PHE A 91 -5.98 -22.50 7.28
C PHE A 91 -6.08 -21.19 8.06
N THR A 92 -7.19 -20.91 8.76
CA THR A 92 -7.41 -19.64 9.49
C THR A 92 -6.27 -19.28 10.45
N LYS A 93 -5.77 -20.23 11.25
CA LYS A 93 -4.64 -19.95 12.17
C LYS A 93 -3.33 -19.63 11.44
N MET A 94 -3.13 -20.24 10.28
CA MET A 94 -1.96 -19.97 9.44
C MET A 94 -2.08 -18.59 8.79
N SER A 95 -3.28 -18.27 8.28
CA SER A 95 -3.63 -16.93 7.78
C SER A 95 -3.31 -15.84 8.80
N ASP A 96 -3.80 -15.98 10.03
CA ASP A 96 -3.58 -14.98 11.10
C ASP A 96 -2.09 -14.79 11.43
N THR A 97 -1.31 -15.87 11.41
CA THR A 97 0.12 -15.81 11.68
C THR A 97 0.87 -15.07 10.56
N VAL A 98 0.52 -15.35 9.31
CA VAL A 98 1.11 -14.68 8.14
C VAL A 98 0.67 -13.21 8.08
N SER A 99 -0.61 -12.91 8.36
CA SER A 99 -1.15 -11.55 8.29
C SER A 99 -0.45 -10.61 9.28
N VAL A 100 -0.23 -11.03 10.54
CA VAL A 100 0.50 -10.24 11.54
C VAL A 100 1.91 -9.88 11.06
N THR A 101 2.60 -10.83 10.43
CA THR A 101 3.95 -10.62 9.91
C THR A 101 3.95 -9.71 8.68
N ALA A 102 2.95 -9.87 7.80
CA ALA A 102 2.77 -9.05 6.61
C ALA A 102 2.47 -7.59 6.97
N TYR A 103 1.48 -7.35 7.84
CA TYR A 103 1.06 -5.99 8.23
C TYR A 103 2.15 -5.25 9.02
N SER A 104 2.86 -5.92 9.92
CA SER A 104 4.01 -5.30 10.62
C SER A 104 5.12 -4.91 9.65
N SER A 105 5.38 -5.72 8.62
CA SER A 105 6.38 -5.44 7.59
C SER A 105 5.93 -4.32 6.63
N ILE A 106 4.63 -4.21 6.34
CA ILE A 106 4.04 -3.07 5.61
C ILE A 106 4.32 -1.75 6.36
N MET A 107 4.10 -1.73 7.68
CA MET A 107 4.36 -0.55 8.52
C MET A 107 5.85 -0.18 8.54
N LEU A 108 6.74 -1.18 8.58
CA LEU A 108 8.18 -0.97 8.47
C LEU A 108 8.57 -0.38 7.09
N GLY A 109 8.03 -0.92 6.00
CA GLY A 109 8.28 -0.40 4.65
C GLY A 109 7.80 1.05 4.49
N ALA A 110 6.63 1.37 5.02
CA ALA A 110 6.09 2.73 5.05
C ALA A 110 6.97 3.69 5.86
N LEU A 111 7.49 3.26 7.02
CA LEU A 111 8.42 4.03 7.83
C LEU A 111 9.71 4.34 7.07
N ILE A 112 10.32 3.34 6.44
CA ILE A 112 11.56 3.48 5.67
C ILE A 112 11.34 4.43 4.47
N CYS A 113 10.21 4.31 3.76
CA CYS A 113 9.80 5.28 2.74
C CYS A 113 9.69 6.70 3.30
N GLY A 114 9.06 6.86 4.47
CA GLY A 114 8.91 8.15 5.16
C GLY A 114 10.25 8.79 5.52
N ILE A 115 11.21 8.02 6.01
CA ILE A 115 12.59 8.47 6.27
C ILE A 115 13.25 8.95 4.97
N GLY A 116 13.07 8.19 3.89
CA GLY A 116 13.54 8.56 2.56
C GLY A 116 13.04 9.94 2.13
N ILE A 117 11.72 10.16 2.19
CA ILE A 117 11.07 11.43 1.83
C ILE A 117 11.54 12.57 2.74
N PHE A 118 11.57 12.32 4.06
CA PHE A 118 12.00 13.32 5.03
C PHE A 118 13.41 13.84 4.71
N ARG A 119 14.35 12.93 4.43
CA ARG A 119 15.74 13.28 4.12
C ARG A 119 15.87 14.07 2.81
N THR A 120 15.11 13.74 1.76
CA THR A 120 15.32 14.32 0.43
C THR A 120 14.46 15.55 0.13
N GLU A 121 13.28 15.66 0.73
CA GLU A 121 12.31 16.71 0.41
C GLU A 121 12.06 17.63 1.59
N LEU A 122 11.76 17.07 2.77
CA LEU A 122 11.25 17.82 3.90
C LEU A 122 12.36 18.54 4.67
N PHE A 123 13.43 17.82 5.01
CA PHE A 123 14.56 18.32 5.79
C PHE A 123 15.30 19.48 5.08
N PRO A 124 15.61 19.42 3.77
CA PRO A 124 16.26 20.53 3.08
C PRO A 124 15.39 21.78 3.00
N LYS A 125 14.07 21.63 2.80
CA LYS A 125 13.12 22.75 2.78
C LYS A 125 12.99 23.38 4.18
N TRP A 126 12.92 22.57 5.22
CA TRP A 126 12.94 23.04 6.62
C TRP A 126 14.24 23.77 6.95
N LEU A 127 15.40 23.24 6.53
CA LEU A 127 16.67 23.94 6.70
C LEU A 127 16.68 25.28 5.95
N SER A 128 16.16 25.34 4.72
CA SER A 128 16.10 26.58 3.93
C SER A 128 15.12 27.62 4.46
N GLY A 129 14.17 27.24 5.32
CA GLY A 129 13.31 28.19 6.04
C GLY A 129 13.92 28.68 7.35
N LEU A 130 15.02 28.06 7.80
CA LEU A 130 15.77 28.41 9.00
C LEU A 130 16.97 29.34 8.70
N PHE A 131 17.29 29.54 7.42
CA PHE A 131 18.32 30.44 6.89
C PHE A 131 17.69 31.46 5.93
#